data_AF-A0A014PZ22-F1
#
_entry.id   AF-A0A014PZ22-F1
#
_cell.length_a   1.000
_cell.length_b   1.000
_cell.length_c   1.000
_cell.angle_alpha   90.00
_cell.angle_beta   90.00
_cell.angle_gamma   90.00
#
_symmetry.space_group_name_H-M   'P 1'
#
loop_
_entity.id
_entity.type
_entity.pdbx_description
1 polymer ?
#
loop_
_entity_poly.entity_id
_entity_poly.type
_entity_poly.pdbx_seq_one_letter_code
_entity_poly.pdbx_strand_id
1 'polypeptide(L)'
;MGTTTMGVKLDDATRERIKLAASQIDRTPHWLIKQAIFNYLAQLERGEALPEIASQPVDAEGETPAAEESHQPFLHFAETILPQSVIRAALTSATRRPETEVVPVLLEQARLPLKTSQ
;
A
#
# COMPACT_ATOMS: atom_id res chain seq x y z
N MET A 1 -11.42 -13.70 -8.00
CA MET A 1 -11.09 -13.26 -6.63
C MET A 1 -9.86 -12.37 -6.73
N GLY A 2 -10.02 -11.05 -6.67
CA GLY A 2 -8.89 -10.12 -6.85
C GLY A 2 -7.89 -10.20 -5.70
N THR A 3 -6.60 -10.31 -5.99
CA THR A 3 -5.53 -10.27 -4.98
C THR A 3 -5.06 -8.83 -4.81
N THR A 4 -5.33 -8.22 -3.65
CA THR A 4 -4.81 -6.90 -3.30
C THR A 4 -3.51 -7.06 -2.51
N THR A 5 -2.46 -6.33 -2.89
CA THR A 5 -1.18 -6.33 -2.18
C THR A 5 -1.20 -5.21 -1.14
N MET A 6 -1.04 -5.57 0.14
CA MET A 6 -0.97 -4.63 1.26
C MET A 6 0.42 -4.74 1.92
N GLY A 7 1.11 -3.61 2.07
CA GLY A 7 2.42 -3.54 2.70
C GLY A 7 2.31 -3.48 4.23
N VAL A 8 3.21 -4.16 4.94
CA VAL A 8 3.32 -4.13 6.40
C VAL A 8 4.70 -3.57 6.76
N LYS A 9 4.74 -2.53 7.60
CA LYS A 9 6.00 -2.00 8.14
C LYS A 9 6.43 -2.84 9.34
N LEU A 10 7.65 -3.33 9.30
CA LEU A 10 8.27 -4.16 10.34
C LEU A 10 9.67 -3.59 10.55
N ASP A 11 10.09 -3.52 11.80
CA ASP A 11 11.48 -3.26 12.18
C ASP A 11 12.38 -4.45 11.80
N ASP A 12 13.68 -4.20 11.68
CA ASP A 12 14.65 -5.22 11.26
C ASP A 12 14.75 -6.40 12.25
N ALA A 13 14.58 -6.15 13.56
CA ALA A 13 14.62 -7.20 14.56
C ALA A 13 13.43 -8.15 14.43
N THR A 14 12.21 -7.63 14.25
CA THR A 14 11.03 -8.45 13.98
C THR A 14 11.15 -9.22 12.67
N ARG A 15 11.73 -8.60 11.63
CA ARG A 15 11.95 -9.27 10.35
C ARG A 15 12.83 -10.52 10.48
N GLU A 16 13.95 -10.43 11.20
CA GLU A 16 14.83 -11.58 11.41
C GLU A 16 14.17 -12.65 12.30
N ARG A 17 13.39 -12.26 13.32
CA ARG A 17 12.60 -13.21 14.12
C ARG A 17 11.61 -14.02 13.27
N ILE A 18 10.88 -13.36 12.38
CA ILE A 18 9.94 -14.03 11.46
C ILE A 18 10.69 -14.99 10.53
N LYS A 19 11.86 -14.58 10.04
CA LYS A 19 12.68 -15.40 9.14
C LYS A 19 13.17 -16.67 9.82
N LEU A 20 13.67 -16.57 11.05
CA LEU A 20 14.10 -17.73 11.85
C LEU A 20 12.94 -18.66 12.20
N ALA A 21 11.79 -18.10 12.58
CA ALA A 21 10.60 -18.90 12.87
C ALA A 21 10.10 -19.66 11.63
N ALA A 22 10.12 -19.00 10.46
CA ALA A 22 9.72 -19.62 9.19
C ALA A 22 10.69 -20.73 8.77
N SER A 23 12.00 -20.55 9.00
CA SER A 23 13.00 -21.58 8.68
C SER A 23 12.89 -22.82 9.58
N GLN A 24 12.46 -22.66 10.84
CA GLN A 24 12.25 -23.80 11.75
C GLN A 24 11.13 -24.74 11.30
N ILE A 25 10.17 -24.23 10.53
CA ILE A 25 9.03 -25.00 10.02
C ILE A 25 9.12 -25.29 8.51
N ASP A 26 10.30 -25.07 7.91
CA ASP A 26 10.56 -25.22 6.47
C ASP A 26 9.56 -24.44 5.59
N ARG A 27 9.28 -23.18 5.94
CA ARG A 27 8.39 -22.29 5.18
C ARG A 27 9.03 -20.93 4.92
N THR A 28 8.41 -20.19 4.00
CA THR A 28 8.86 -18.82 3.70
C THR A 28 8.27 -17.82 4.69
N PRO A 29 8.97 -16.70 4.98
CA PRO A 29 8.44 -15.62 5.83
C PRO A 29 7.07 -15.12 5.36
N HIS A 30 6.88 -15.00 4.04
CA HIS A 30 5.61 -14.56 3.46
C HIS A 30 4.47 -15.55 3.74
N TRP A 31 4.72 -16.86 3.65
CA TRP A 31 3.73 -17.89 4.00
C TRP A 31 3.36 -17.81 5.49
N LEU A 32 4.35 -17.66 6.37
CA LEU A 32 4.14 -17.58 7.81
C LEU A 32 3.28 -16.35 8.19
N ILE A 33 3.60 -15.19 7.63
CA ILE A 33 2.82 -13.95 7.87
C ILE A 33 1.37 -14.15 7.41
N LYS A 34 1.16 -14.70 6.21
CA LYS A 34 -0.18 -14.94 5.67
C LYS A 34 -0.97 -15.93 6.53
N GLN A 35 -0.33 -17.00 6.99
CA GLN A 35 -0.96 -18.01 7.82
C GLN A 35 -1.32 -17.46 9.22
N ALA A 36 -0.45 -16.63 9.80
CA ALA A 36 -0.70 -15.98 11.07
C ALA A 36 -1.93 -15.06 11.00
N ILE A 37 -2.05 -14.25 9.93
CA ILE A 37 -3.20 -13.37 9.71
C ILE A 37 -4.51 -14.17 9.64
N PHE A 38 -4.55 -15.25 8.87
CA PHE A 38 -5.77 -16.06 8.76
C PHE A 38 -6.16 -16.75 10.06
N ASN A 39 -5.19 -17.28 10.81
CA ASN A 39 -5.47 -17.92 12.09
C ASN A 39 -5.99 -16.91 13.11
N TYR A 40 -5.40 -15.72 13.13
CA TYR A 40 -5.82 -14.63 14.02
C TYR A 40 -7.25 -14.15 13.72
N LEU A 41 -7.57 -13.93 12.44
CA LEU A 41 -8.93 -13.57 12.02
C LEU A 41 -9.94 -14.67 12.38
N ALA A 42 -9.60 -15.93 12.15
CA ALA A 42 -10.48 -17.05 12.49
C ALA A 42 -10.73 -17.17 14.01
N GLN A 43 -9.77 -16.80 14.86
CA GLN A 43 -9.95 -16.76 16.32
C GLN A 43 -10.88 -15.61 16.73
N LEU A 44 -10.71 -14.42 16.13
CA LEU A 44 -11.58 -13.27 16.34
C LEU A 44 -13.03 -13.56 15.94
N GLU A 45 -13.24 -14.19 14.78
CA GLU A 45 -14.58 -14.55 14.28
C GLU A 45 -15.28 -15.58 15.18
N ARG A 46 -14.51 -16.42 15.90
CA ARG A 46 -15.03 -17.37 16.87
C ARG A 46 -15.37 -16.74 18.23
N GLY A 47 -15.11 -15.45 18.42
CA GLY A 47 -15.36 -14.75 19.67
C GLY A 47 -14.43 -15.18 20.81
N GLU A 48 -13.29 -15.79 20.49
CA GLU A 48 -12.28 -16.17 21.47
C GLU A 48 -11.61 -14.88 21.95
N ALA A 49 -11.78 -14.54 23.23
CA ALA A 49 -11.15 -13.38 23.83
C ALA A 49 -9.63 -13.57 23.78
N LEU A 50 -8.98 -12.89 22.84
CA LEU A 50 -7.52 -12.88 22.74
C LEU A 50 -6.96 -12.30 24.05
N PRO A 51 -6.05 -13.01 24.73
CA PRO A 51 -5.37 -12.47 25.89
C PRO A 51 -4.51 -11.31 25.40
N GLU A 52 -4.96 -10.12 25.77
CA GLU A 52 -4.23 -8.86 25.69
C GLU A 52 -3.54 -8.63 24.33
N ILE A 53 -4.27 -8.00 23.41
CA ILE A 53 -3.68 -6.80 22.81
C ILE A 53 -3.50 -5.86 24.00
N ALA A 54 -2.42 -6.07 24.78
CA ALA A 54 -1.88 -5.01 25.58
C ALA A 54 -1.76 -3.89 24.56
N SER A 55 -2.49 -2.82 24.84
CA SER A 55 -2.31 -1.52 24.22
C SER A 55 -0.86 -1.13 24.45
N GLN A 56 0.08 -1.81 23.79
CA GLN A 56 1.36 -1.25 23.47
C GLN A 56 0.96 -0.10 22.58
N PRO A 57 1.19 1.15 23.00
CA PRO A 57 1.13 2.23 22.05
C PRO A 57 2.06 1.77 20.94
N VAL A 58 1.45 1.50 19.77
CA VAL A 58 2.22 1.50 18.54
C VAL A 58 2.94 2.81 18.62
N ASP A 59 4.27 2.80 18.74
CA ASP A 59 5.08 4.00 18.80
C ASP A 59 4.66 4.87 17.62
N ALA A 60 3.71 5.74 17.89
CA ALA A 60 3.45 6.92 17.13
C ALA A 60 4.65 7.78 17.51
N GLU A 61 5.77 7.56 16.83
CA GLU A 61 6.85 8.54 16.71
C GLU A 61 6.30 9.77 15.95
N GLY A 62 5.27 10.38 16.53
CA GLY A 62 4.30 11.27 15.90
C GLY A 62 3.05 11.53 16.75
N GLU A 63 2.83 10.85 17.88
CA GLU A 63 1.89 11.33 18.91
C GLU A 63 2.54 12.50 19.64
N THR A 64 2.46 13.68 19.01
CA THR A 64 2.48 14.93 19.75
C THR A 64 1.44 14.82 20.86
N PRO A 65 1.79 15.17 22.12
CA PRO A 65 0.84 15.09 23.23
C PRO A 65 -0.42 15.84 22.83
N ALA A 66 -1.59 15.28 23.16
CA ALA A 66 -2.91 15.81 22.84
C ALA A 66 -2.91 17.35 22.93
N ALA A 67 -2.67 17.99 21.79
CA ALA A 67 -2.55 19.42 21.71
C ALA A 67 -3.99 19.93 21.78
N GLU A 68 -4.28 20.66 22.86
CA GLU A 68 -5.50 21.43 23.04
C GLU A 68 -6.00 21.95 21.69
N GLU A 69 -7.15 21.43 21.22
CA GLU A 69 -7.87 21.80 19.98
C GLU A 69 -7.06 22.67 19.01
N SER A 70 -5.92 22.16 18.55
CA SER A 70 -5.06 22.95 17.69
C SER A 70 -5.79 23.02 16.36
N HIS A 71 -6.34 24.19 16.01
CA HIS A 71 -7.07 24.38 14.76
C HIS A 71 -6.23 23.82 13.61
N GLN A 72 -6.70 22.73 12.98
CA GLN A 72 -6.02 22.08 11.85
C GLN A 72 -6.60 22.65 10.55
N PRO A 73 -6.03 23.75 10.01
CA PRO A 73 -6.51 24.27 8.74
C PRO A 73 -6.34 23.21 7.64
N PHE A 74 -7.29 23.17 6.71
CA PHE A 74 -7.31 22.26 5.57
C PHE A 74 -7.57 20.78 5.87
N LEU A 75 -7.90 20.39 7.11
CA LEU A 75 -8.28 19.01 7.45
C LEU A 75 -9.49 18.55 6.60
N HIS A 76 -10.57 19.34 6.59
CA HIS A 76 -11.76 19.08 5.76
C HIS A 76 -11.44 18.96 4.26
N PHE A 77 -10.43 19.70 3.78
CA PHE A 77 -9.97 19.58 2.41
C PHE A 77 -9.21 18.26 2.18
N ALA A 78 -8.32 17.88 3.09
CA ALA A 78 -7.55 16.65 3.02
C ALA A 78 -8.43 15.38 3.07
N GLU A 79 -9.49 15.38 3.88
CA GLU A 79 -10.46 14.27 3.96
C GLU A 79 -11.15 13.99 2.62
N THR A 80 -11.30 15.01 1.77
CA THR A 80 -11.92 14.89 0.46
C THR A 80 -10.97 14.32 -0.60
N ILE A 81 -9.66 14.26 -0.32
CA ILE A 81 -8.66 13.76 -1.27
C ILE A 81 -8.63 12.23 -1.24
N LEU A 82 -9.19 11.63 -2.29
CA LEU A 82 -9.11 10.18 -2.49
C LEU A 82 -7.66 9.72 -2.72
N PRO A 83 -7.27 8.53 -2.23
CA PRO A 83 -5.96 7.94 -2.52
C PRO A 83 -5.71 7.85 -4.03
N GLN A 84 -4.52 8.28 -4.46
CA GLN A 84 -4.16 8.28 -5.87
C GLN A 84 -3.74 6.87 -6.32
N SER A 85 -4.52 6.25 -7.21
CA SER A 85 -4.12 4.99 -7.85
C SER A 85 -2.95 5.19 -8.82
N VAL A 86 -2.24 4.11 -9.17
CA VAL A 86 -1.10 4.15 -10.10
C VAL A 86 -1.49 4.79 -11.45
N ILE A 87 -2.68 4.48 -11.98
CA ILE A 87 -3.19 5.07 -13.23
C ILE A 87 -3.45 6.57 -13.07
N ARG A 88 -4.06 6.99 -11.95
CA ARG A 88 -4.29 8.41 -11.68
C ARG A 88 -2.97 9.18 -11.51
N ALA A 89 -1.97 8.58 -10.86
CA ALA A 89 -0.64 9.16 -10.74
C ALA A 89 0.04 9.35 -12.11
N ALA A 90 -0.04 8.34 -12.98
CA ALA A 90 0.49 8.42 -14.35
C ALA A 90 -0.22 9.47 -15.21
N LEU A 91 -1.53 9.62 -15.04
CA LEU A 91 -2.31 10.66 -15.72
C LEU A 91 -1.92 12.07 -15.21
N THR A 92 -1.88 12.26 -13.89
CA THR A 92 -1.51 13.56 -13.28
C THR A 92 -0.10 13.98 -13.67
N SER A 93 0.88 13.06 -13.69
CA SER A 93 2.25 13.36 -14.11
C SER A 93 2.36 13.71 -15.60
N ALA A 94 1.38 13.29 -16.42
CA ALA A 94 1.32 13.62 -17.84
C ALA A 94 0.77 15.02 -18.15
N THR A 95 0.05 15.65 -17.22
CA THR A 95 -0.74 16.88 -17.48
C THR A 95 0.07 18.08 -17.95
N ARG A 96 1.38 18.12 -17.67
CA ARG A 96 2.27 19.23 -18.02
C ARG A 96 3.48 18.81 -18.85
N ARG A 97 3.41 17.68 -19.55
CA ARG A 97 4.51 17.26 -20.42
C ARG A 97 4.65 18.22 -21.61
N PRO A 98 5.86 18.69 -21.95
CA PRO A 98 6.10 19.50 -23.13
C PRO A 98 5.65 18.80 -24.41
N GLU A 99 5.11 19.57 -25.35
CA GLU A 99 4.65 19.05 -26.64
C GLU A 99 5.78 18.34 -27.41
N THR A 100 7.00 18.87 -27.32
CA THR A 100 8.20 18.32 -27.96
C THR A 100 8.54 16.89 -27.51
N GLU A 101 8.07 16.48 -26.33
CA GLU A 101 8.29 15.12 -25.80
C GLU A 101 7.14 14.17 -26.13
N VAL A 102 5.91 14.70 -26.20
CA VAL A 102 4.69 13.87 -26.35
C VAL A 102 4.33 13.62 -27.80
N VAL A 103 4.41 14.64 -28.66
CA VAL A 103 3.95 14.55 -30.05
C VAL A 103 4.70 13.48 -30.86
N PRO A 104 6.04 13.35 -30.79
CA PRO A 104 6.74 12.28 -31.51
C PRO A 104 6.28 10.88 -31.10
N VAL A 105 6.05 10.66 -29.80
CA VAL A 105 5.58 9.37 -29.26
C VAL A 105 4.18 9.05 -29.81
N LEU A 106 3.27 10.03 -29.83
CA LEU A 106 1.92 9.84 -30.36
C LEU A 106 1.93 9.56 -31.87
N LEU A 107 2.79 10.26 -32.63
CA LEU A 107 2.92 10.04 -34.08
C LEU A 107 3.42 8.63 -34.41
N GLU A 108 4.39 8.12 -33.66
CA GLU A 108 4.86 6.73 -33.80
C GLU A 108 3.75 5.73 -33.48
N GLN A 109 2.99 5.93 -32.40
CA GLN A 109 1.87 5.07 -32.01
C GLN A 109 0.72 5.09 -33.03
N ALA A 110 0.53 6.20 -33.74
CA ALA A 110 -0.51 6.37 -34.75
C ALA A 110 -0.09 5.92 -36.16
N ARG A 111 1.11 5.35 -36.34
CA ARG A 111 1.55 4.87 -37.66
C ARG A 111 0.67 3.73 -38.14
N LEU A 112 0.10 3.93 -39.33
CA LEU A 112 -0.65 2.92 -40.05
C LEU A 112 0.23 2.27 -41.12
N PRO A 113 0.06 0.97 -41.39
CA PRO A 113 0.72 0.34 -42.53
C PRO A 113 0.27 1.01 -43.82
N LEU A 114 1.19 1.12 -44.78
CA LEU A 114 0.85 1.60 -46.12
C LEU A 114 -0.29 0.73 -46.66
N LYS A 115 -1.38 1.37 -47.10
CA LYS A 115 -2.47 0.68 -47.79
C LYS A 115 -1.84 0.00 -49.02
N THR A 116 -1.73 -1.31 -48.98
CA THR A 116 -1.37 -2.10 -50.15
C THR A 116 -2.46 -1.86 -51.17
N SER A 117 -2.17 -1.08 -52.22
CA SER A 117 -3.05 -0.96 -53.38
C SER A 117 -3.20 -2.36 -53.97
N GLN A 118 -4.40 -2.93 -53.87
CA GLN A 118 -4.82 -4.00 -54.78
C GLN A 118 -5.35 -3.36 -56.06
#